data_AF-A0A3C0XRE0-F1
#
_entry.id   AF-A0A3C0XRE0-F1
#
_cell.length_a   1.000
_cell.length_b   1.000
_cell.length_c   1.000
_cell.angle_alpha   90.00
_cell.angle_beta   90.00
_cell.angle_gamma   90.00
#
_symmetry.space_group_name_H-M   'P 1'
#
loop_
_entity.id
_entity.type
_entity.pdbx_description
1 polymer ?
#
loop_
_entity_poly.entity_id
_entity_poly.type
_entity_poly.pdbx_seq_one_letter_code
_entity_poly.pdbx_strand_id
1 'polypeptide(L)'
;MAEAPARWDPLDMTAVEGIRSFEADQPKAIESVVRTPCDVLRMTQALLLNGAAAALPHARGKDHETPLFFLLHSVADDMRQAELNLWLGYTVPISWALRDALEATALAVLMWKDPTRSAEYWNGREFAPGKVRKHLEDLGLWSGMVGSLWLTYTMLSGVTHPTVDRLLQIMDERETDAGVVHTFNAGGTRDEGRLRTFAGLAVGCCVDVAMLFEPVLTSYLSDQQGEILGSCARDVARKAAEVLESNLAVRHEKPIDPGEAAEYERAMHKRIDKPMAMFQEALEALEKSAREVNGAKEPS
;
A
#
# COMPACT_ATOMS: atom_id res chain seq x y z
N MET A 1 26.45 -26.35 30.15
CA MET A 1 26.83 -24.96 29.83
C MET A 1 25.56 -24.26 29.43
N ALA A 2 25.17 -23.18 30.12
CA ALA A 2 24.03 -22.38 29.69
C ALA A 2 24.45 -21.60 28.44
N GLU A 3 23.74 -21.77 27.34
CA GLU A 3 23.90 -20.91 26.16
C GLU A 3 23.64 -19.47 26.59
N ALA A 4 24.62 -18.59 26.35
CA ALA A 4 24.42 -17.17 26.56
C ALA A 4 23.27 -16.71 25.66
N PRO A 5 22.31 -15.92 26.17
CA PRO A 5 21.22 -15.42 25.33
C PRO A 5 21.81 -14.65 24.14
N ALA A 6 21.27 -14.91 22.94
CA ALA A 6 21.68 -14.26 21.71
C ALA A 6 21.75 -12.74 21.94
N ARG A 7 22.97 -12.20 21.90
CA ARG A 7 23.22 -10.78 22.13
C ARG A 7 22.72 -10.05 20.89
N TRP A 8 21.73 -9.17 21.05
CA TRP A 8 21.28 -8.29 19.98
C TRP A 8 22.47 -7.48 19.46
N ASP A 9 22.88 -7.75 18.21
CA ASP A 9 23.94 -7.03 17.53
C ASP A 9 23.30 -5.90 16.69
N PRO A 10 23.50 -4.62 17.04
CA PRO A 10 22.97 -3.51 16.25
C PRO A 10 23.61 -3.38 14.86
N LEU A 11 24.68 -4.13 14.60
CA LEU A 11 25.32 -4.27 13.29
C LEU A 11 25.01 -5.63 12.62
N ASP A 12 23.96 -6.32 13.07
CA ASP A 12 23.49 -7.54 12.42
C ASP A 12 23.20 -7.28 10.93
N MET A 13 24.04 -7.87 10.08
CA MET A 13 23.99 -7.72 8.63
C MET A 13 23.06 -8.76 7.98
N THR A 14 22.33 -9.57 8.75
CA THR A 14 21.48 -10.66 8.24
C THR A 14 20.49 -10.17 7.18
N ALA A 15 19.89 -8.98 7.37
CA ALA A 15 19.00 -8.40 6.35
C ALA A 15 19.75 -8.06 5.04
N VAL A 16 20.97 -7.51 5.13
CA VAL A 16 21.80 -7.19 3.96
C VAL A 16 22.25 -8.45 3.24
N GLU A 17 22.61 -9.50 3.97
CA GLU A 17 22.96 -10.80 3.40
C GLU A 17 21.75 -11.52 2.77
N GLY A 18 20.56 -11.34 3.36
CA GLY A 18 19.29 -11.79 2.80
C GLY A 18 18.97 -11.12 1.46
N ILE A 19 19.09 -9.78 1.39
CA ILE A 19 18.90 -9.01 0.15
C ILE A 19 19.91 -9.47 -0.91
N ARG A 20 21.20 -9.55 -0.57
CA ARG A 20 22.25 -9.99 -1.52
C ARG A 20 22.00 -11.40 -2.03
N SER A 21 21.50 -12.30 -1.19
CA SER A 21 21.10 -13.65 -1.61
C SER A 21 19.95 -13.63 -2.58
N PHE A 22 18.90 -12.88 -2.24
CA PHE A 22 17.72 -12.77 -3.07
C PHE A 22 18.09 -12.17 -4.44
N GLU A 23 18.97 -11.17 -4.45
CA GLU A 23 19.52 -10.60 -5.68
C GLU A 23 20.36 -11.61 -6.48
N ALA A 24 21.19 -12.43 -5.83
CA ALA A 24 21.97 -13.45 -6.53
C ALA A 24 21.08 -14.55 -7.15
N ASP A 25 20.00 -14.91 -6.45
CA ASP A 25 19.11 -16.01 -6.83
C ASP A 25 18.11 -15.60 -7.92
N GLN A 26 17.75 -14.32 -8.03
CA GLN A 26 16.69 -13.82 -8.93
C GLN A 26 17.10 -12.59 -9.77
N PRO A 27 18.26 -12.59 -10.48
CA PRO A 27 18.80 -11.42 -11.16
C PRO A 27 17.85 -10.78 -12.18
N LYS A 28 16.98 -11.57 -12.81
CA LYS A 28 15.99 -11.09 -13.80
C LYS A 28 14.74 -10.48 -13.17
N ALA A 29 14.36 -10.92 -11.97
CA ALA A 29 13.17 -10.41 -11.27
C ALA A 29 13.47 -9.12 -10.49
N ILE A 30 14.71 -8.89 -10.06
CA ILE A 30 15.08 -7.72 -9.23
C ILE A 30 14.63 -6.40 -9.85
N GLU A 31 14.94 -6.15 -11.13
CA GLU A 31 14.74 -4.82 -11.71
C GLU A 31 13.24 -4.49 -11.84
N SER A 32 12.45 -5.40 -12.42
CA SER A 32 11.03 -5.17 -12.71
C SER A 32 10.09 -5.49 -11.55
N VAL A 33 10.45 -6.43 -10.66
CA VAL A 33 9.57 -6.93 -9.60
C VAL A 33 9.90 -6.36 -8.23
N VAL A 34 11.13 -5.87 -8.02
CA VAL A 34 11.57 -5.36 -6.72
C VAL A 34 11.97 -3.89 -6.80
N ARG A 35 12.96 -3.53 -7.62
CA ARG A 35 13.50 -2.16 -7.71
C ARG A 35 12.45 -1.15 -8.14
N THR A 36 11.80 -1.38 -9.29
CA THR A 36 10.83 -0.40 -9.81
C THR A 36 9.66 -0.19 -8.83
N PRO A 37 9.03 -1.23 -8.24
CA PRO A 37 8.04 -1.05 -7.18
C PRO A 37 8.59 -0.35 -5.92
N CYS A 38 9.81 -0.67 -5.49
CA CYS A 38 10.47 0.00 -4.37
C CYS A 38 10.68 1.49 -4.65
N ASP A 39 10.98 1.89 -5.87
CA ASP A 39 11.09 3.30 -6.24
C ASP A 39 9.74 4.02 -6.12
N VAL A 40 8.63 3.37 -6.51
CA VAL A 40 7.27 3.91 -6.30
C VAL A 40 6.96 4.08 -4.80
N LEU A 41 7.32 3.08 -3.98
CA LEU A 41 7.18 3.16 -2.52
C LEU A 41 7.98 4.34 -1.95
N ARG A 42 9.24 4.52 -2.36
CA ARG A 42 10.09 5.66 -1.93
C ARG A 42 9.54 7.00 -2.38
N MET A 43 9.06 7.10 -3.62
CA MET A 43 8.44 8.32 -4.12
C MET A 43 7.20 8.69 -3.29
N THR A 44 6.40 7.68 -2.91
CA THR A 44 5.22 7.88 -2.05
C THR A 44 5.63 8.31 -0.65
N GLN A 45 6.63 7.65 -0.04
CA GLN A 45 7.20 8.07 1.26
C GLN A 45 7.68 9.54 1.21
N ALA A 46 8.42 9.92 0.17
CA ALA A 46 8.91 11.27 -0.02
C ALA A 46 7.77 12.28 -0.19
N LEU A 47 6.73 11.94 -0.96
CA LEU A 47 5.52 12.76 -1.11
C LEU A 47 4.88 13.05 0.25
N LEU A 48 4.67 12.02 1.07
CA LEU A 48 4.03 12.15 2.39
C LEU A 48 4.89 12.98 3.36
N LEU A 49 6.18 12.65 3.48
CA LEU A 49 7.07 13.31 4.43
C LEU A 49 7.34 14.77 4.06
N ASN A 50 7.58 15.05 2.77
CA ASN A 50 7.82 16.41 2.31
C ASN A 50 6.54 17.25 2.35
N GLY A 51 5.40 16.66 1.96
CA GLY A 51 4.10 17.30 2.04
C GLY A 51 3.70 17.64 3.47
N ALA A 52 3.88 16.69 4.41
CA ALA A 52 3.64 16.91 5.83
C ALA A 52 4.58 18.00 6.40
N ALA A 53 5.87 17.96 6.07
CA ALA A 53 6.83 18.97 6.50
C ALA A 53 6.48 20.38 5.98
N ALA A 54 5.95 20.49 4.76
CA ALA A 54 5.50 21.74 4.18
C ALA A 54 4.16 22.23 4.77
N ALA A 55 3.25 21.32 5.12
CA ALA A 55 1.95 21.62 5.70
C ALA A 55 2.02 21.99 7.19
N LEU A 56 2.92 21.37 7.95
CA LEU A 56 3.00 21.50 9.42
C LEU A 56 3.16 22.94 9.93
N PRO A 57 3.93 23.86 9.29
CA PRO A 57 3.99 25.25 9.69
C PRO A 57 2.65 25.99 9.61
N HIS A 58 1.79 25.60 8.66
CA HIS A 58 0.48 26.21 8.41
C HIS A 58 -0.64 25.57 9.26
N ALA A 59 -0.38 24.36 9.77
CA ALA A 59 -1.23 23.62 10.71
C ALA A 59 -1.16 24.11 12.18
N ARG A 60 -0.33 25.10 12.48
CA ARG A 60 -0.13 25.54 13.87
C ARG A 60 -1.34 26.33 14.38
N GLY A 61 -2.26 25.65 15.07
CA GLY A 61 -3.35 26.28 15.82
C GLY A 61 -4.55 25.40 16.18
N LYS A 62 -4.57 24.12 15.80
CA LYS A 62 -5.73 23.24 15.98
C LYS A 62 -5.34 21.85 16.52
N ASP A 63 -5.93 21.47 17.66
CA ASP A 63 -5.62 20.21 18.37
C ASP A 63 -5.89 18.94 17.54
N HIS A 64 -6.73 19.01 16.50
CA HIS A 64 -7.11 17.85 15.69
C HIS A 64 -6.10 17.49 14.58
N GLU A 65 -5.09 18.32 14.34
CA GLU A 65 -4.17 18.13 13.21
C GLU A 65 -2.97 17.26 13.60
N THR A 66 -2.58 17.23 14.89
CA THR A 66 -1.49 16.37 15.38
C THR A 66 -1.73 14.87 15.12
N PRO A 67 -2.91 14.30 15.43
CA PRO A 67 -3.15 12.88 15.15
C PRO A 67 -3.17 12.57 13.65
N LEU A 68 -3.64 13.52 12.82
CA LEU A 68 -3.62 13.40 11.36
C LEU A 68 -2.19 13.33 10.81
N PHE A 69 -1.30 14.24 11.24
CA PHE A 69 0.11 14.21 10.82
C PHE A 69 0.85 13.00 11.38
N PHE A 70 0.50 12.53 12.58
CA PHE A 70 1.03 11.28 13.11
C PHE A 70 0.68 10.09 12.19
N LEU A 71 -0.58 9.95 11.78
CA LEU A 71 -1.00 8.87 10.88
C LEU A 71 -0.30 8.95 9.51
N LEU A 72 -0.09 10.15 8.96
CA LEU A 72 0.71 10.34 7.75
C LEU A 72 2.14 9.78 7.88
N HIS A 73 2.79 10.03 9.03
CA HIS A 73 4.11 9.47 9.32
C HIS A 73 4.07 7.96 9.51
N SER A 74 3.04 7.42 10.17
CA SER A 74 2.84 5.97 10.29
C SER A 74 2.71 5.30 8.92
N VAL A 75 1.91 5.88 8.01
CA VAL A 75 1.78 5.37 6.63
C VAL A 75 3.13 5.36 5.92
N ALA A 76 3.93 6.41 6.06
CA ALA A 76 5.26 6.45 5.45
C ALA A 76 6.19 5.36 6.02
N ASP A 77 6.12 5.08 7.33
CA ASP A 77 6.89 3.99 7.94
C ASP A 77 6.41 2.61 7.49
N ASP A 78 5.11 2.40 7.38
CA ASP A 78 4.54 1.15 6.87
C ASP A 78 4.95 0.91 5.41
N MET A 79 4.97 1.95 4.58
CA MET A 79 5.47 1.86 3.20
C MET A 79 6.98 1.52 3.16
N ARG A 80 7.77 2.07 4.08
CA ARG A 80 9.20 1.73 4.24
C ARG A 80 9.38 0.28 4.69
N GLN A 81 8.54 -0.21 5.59
CA GLN A 81 8.55 -1.62 6.00
C GLN A 81 8.15 -2.54 4.83
N ALA A 82 7.14 -2.18 4.05
CA ALA A 82 6.76 -2.91 2.84
C ALA A 82 7.90 -2.96 1.81
N GLU A 83 8.62 -1.85 1.63
CA GLU A 83 9.81 -1.78 0.76
C GLU A 83 10.89 -2.76 1.21
N LEU A 84 11.28 -2.73 2.48
CA LEU A 84 12.29 -3.64 3.03
C LEU A 84 11.87 -5.10 2.86
N ASN A 85 10.60 -5.41 3.16
CA ASN A 85 10.09 -6.77 3.04
C ASN A 85 9.98 -7.22 1.57
N LEU A 86 9.77 -6.30 0.62
CA LEU A 86 9.80 -6.60 -0.81
C LEU A 86 11.21 -6.98 -1.28
N TRP A 87 12.23 -6.29 -0.79
CA TRP A 87 13.63 -6.65 -1.04
C TRP A 87 14.02 -8.02 -0.49
N LEU A 88 13.35 -8.48 0.55
CA LEU A 88 13.54 -9.80 1.16
C LEU A 88 12.61 -10.88 0.58
N GLY A 89 11.66 -10.52 -0.28
CA GLY A 89 10.65 -11.43 -0.83
C GLY A 89 9.61 -11.89 0.19
N TYR A 90 9.38 -11.14 1.27
CA TYR A 90 8.55 -11.48 2.42
C TYR A 90 7.09 -11.07 2.23
N THR A 91 6.32 -11.91 1.54
CA THR A 91 4.97 -11.55 1.06
C THR A 91 3.93 -11.29 2.14
N VAL A 92 3.97 -12.01 3.26
CA VAL A 92 3.06 -11.77 4.40
C VAL A 92 3.41 -10.47 5.12
N PRO A 93 4.66 -10.23 5.53
CA PRO A 93 5.07 -8.94 6.08
C PRO A 93 4.79 -7.74 5.15
N ILE A 94 5.02 -7.86 3.84
CA ILE A 94 4.61 -6.83 2.86
C ILE A 94 3.11 -6.55 3.01
N SER A 95 2.29 -7.61 3.02
CA SER A 95 0.84 -7.47 3.04
C SER A 95 0.33 -6.87 4.34
N TRP A 96 0.93 -7.19 5.49
CA TRP A 96 0.61 -6.55 6.77
C TRP A 96 0.93 -5.07 6.74
N ALA A 97 2.15 -4.70 6.35
CA ALA A 97 2.57 -3.31 6.30
C ALA A 97 1.67 -2.48 5.37
N LEU A 98 1.39 -2.97 4.16
CA LEU A 98 0.49 -2.28 3.22
C LEU A 98 -0.95 -2.18 3.72
N ARG A 99 -1.44 -3.21 4.44
CA ARG A 99 -2.78 -3.17 5.03
C ARG A 99 -2.85 -2.09 6.10
N ASP A 100 -1.88 -2.05 7.00
CA ASP A 100 -1.82 -1.09 8.09
C ASP A 100 -1.68 0.34 7.54
N ALA A 101 -0.91 0.52 6.46
CA ALA A 101 -0.86 1.77 5.69
C ALA A 101 -2.24 2.21 5.18
N LEU A 102 -3.01 1.33 4.55
CA LEU A 102 -4.36 1.67 4.06
C LEU A 102 -5.33 2.00 5.20
N GLU A 103 -5.25 1.28 6.32
CA GLU A 103 -6.07 1.56 7.51
C GLU A 103 -5.74 2.95 8.09
N ALA A 104 -4.46 3.27 8.24
CA ALA A 104 -4.00 4.57 8.71
C ALA A 104 -4.35 5.69 7.73
N THR A 105 -4.26 5.47 6.42
CA THR A 105 -4.72 6.43 5.40
C THR A 105 -6.22 6.69 5.51
N ALA A 106 -7.05 5.64 5.57
CA ALA A 106 -8.49 5.78 5.69
C ALA A 106 -8.87 6.55 6.97
N LEU A 107 -8.21 6.25 8.09
CA LEU A 107 -8.44 6.94 9.36
C LEU A 107 -8.01 8.41 9.29
N ALA A 108 -6.86 8.72 8.67
CA ALA A 108 -6.40 10.09 8.52
C ALA A 108 -7.35 10.93 7.65
N VAL A 109 -7.87 10.36 6.55
CA VAL A 109 -8.88 11.00 5.71
C VAL A 109 -10.17 11.24 6.49
N LEU A 110 -10.59 10.28 7.32
CA LEU A 110 -11.76 10.44 8.19
C LEU A 110 -11.57 11.62 9.16
N MET A 111 -10.40 11.73 9.80
CA MET A 111 -10.09 12.84 10.71
C MET A 111 -10.01 14.19 10.00
N TRP A 112 -9.52 14.20 8.76
CA TRP A 112 -9.50 15.40 7.94
C TRP A 112 -10.91 15.89 7.62
N LYS A 113 -11.83 14.98 7.26
CA LYS A 113 -13.22 15.33 6.96
C LYS A 113 -14.07 15.62 8.19
N ASP A 114 -13.82 14.91 9.28
CA ASP A 114 -14.51 15.06 10.56
C ASP A 114 -13.48 15.25 11.70
N PRO A 115 -13.02 16.50 11.94
CA PRO A 115 -12.03 16.81 12.97
C PRO A 115 -12.38 16.33 14.38
N THR A 116 -13.66 16.11 14.68
CA THR A 116 -14.09 15.60 15.99
C THR A 116 -13.56 14.20 16.27
N ARG A 117 -13.35 13.39 15.21
CA ARG A 117 -12.77 12.03 15.31
C ARG A 117 -11.32 12.04 15.77
N SER A 118 -10.59 13.10 15.46
CA SER A 118 -9.21 13.24 15.88
C SER A 118 -9.10 13.34 17.41
N ALA A 119 -9.97 14.13 18.04
CA ALA A 119 -10.03 14.25 19.49
C ALA A 119 -10.46 12.92 20.16
N GLU A 120 -11.40 12.19 19.57
CA GLU A 120 -11.80 10.87 20.06
C GLU A 120 -10.64 9.87 20.02
N TYR A 121 -9.91 9.82 18.91
CA TYR A 121 -8.76 8.94 18.72
C TYR A 121 -7.63 9.24 19.70
N TRP A 122 -7.29 10.51 19.89
CA TRP A 122 -6.24 10.91 20.81
C TRP A 122 -6.57 10.59 22.28
N ASN A 123 -7.86 10.53 22.62
CA ASN A 123 -8.34 10.07 23.92
C ASN A 123 -8.45 8.53 24.04
N GLY A 124 -7.86 7.78 23.10
CA GLY A 124 -7.78 6.32 23.14
C GLY A 124 -9.01 5.59 22.59
N ARG A 125 -9.90 6.26 21.84
CA ARG A 125 -11.01 5.57 21.17
C ARG A 125 -10.49 4.70 20.03
N GLU A 126 -10.87 3.43 20.05
CA GLU A 126 -10.58 2.52 18.94
C GLU A 126 -11.53 2.72 17.75
N PHE A 127 -10.95 2.74 16.55
CA PHE A 127 -11.66 2.84 15.28
C PHE A 127 -11.45 1.58 14.44
N ALA A 128 -12.35 0.60 14.57
CA ALA A 128 -12.30 -0.61 13.77
C ALA A 128 -12.40 -0.27 12.25
N PRO A 129 -11.64 -0.94 11.35
CA PRO A 129 -11.60 -0.63 9.93
C PRO A 129 -12.98 -0.57 9.27
N GLY A 130 -13.87 -1.53 9.60
CA GLY A 130 -15.24 -1.55 9.09
C GLY A 130 -16.11 -0.35 9.52
N LYS A 131 -15.82 0.26 10.67
CA LYS A 131 -16.49 1.50 11.12
C LYS A 131 -15.93 2.72 10.40
N VAL A 132 -14.60 2.78 10.23
CA VAL A 132 -13.94 3.86 9.46
C VAL A 132 -14.50 3.89 8.05
N ARG A 133 -14.57 2.72 7.39
CA ARG A 133 -15.22 2.56 6.08
C ARG A 133 -16.61 3.16 6.03
N LYS A 134 -17.50 2.73 6.93
CA LYS A 134 -18.89 3.19 6.93
C LYS A 134 -18.97 4.70 7.12
N HIS A 135 -18.16 5.27 8.01
CA HIS A 135 -18.13 6.72 8.20
C HIS A 135 -17.64 7.47 6.95
N LEU A 136 -16.63 6.97 6.25
CA LEU A 136 -16.15 7.58 5.00
C LEU A 136 -17.23 7.53 3.91
N GLU A 137 -17.96 6.42 3.80
CA GLU A 137 -19.11 6.27 2.89
C GLU A 137 -20.24 7.26 3.26
N ASP A 138 -20.57 7.38 4.56
CA ASP A 138 -21.60 8.30 5.06
C ASP A 138 -21.24 9.79 4.82
N LEU A 139 -19.94 10.11 4.78
CA LEU A 139 -19.41 11.45 4.48
C LEU A 139 -19.39 11.79 2.98
N GLY A 140 -19.81 10.87 2.11
CA GLY A 140 -19.88 11.10 0.66
C GLY A 140 -18.52 11.29 0.00
N LEU A 141 -17.44 10.78 0.62
CA LEU A 141 -16.14 10.73 -0.03
C LEU A 141 -16.21 9.83 -1.26
N TRP A 142 -15.61 10.30 -2.37
CA TRP A 142 -15.64 9.69 -3.70
C TRP A 142 -15.68 8.17 -3.65
N SER A 143 -16.84 7.61 -4.04
CA SER A 143 -17.13 6.17 -3.98
C SER A 143 -16.07 5.31 -4.68
N GLY A 144 -15.38 5.86 -5.68
CA GLY A 144 -14.39 5.13 -6.50
C GLY A 144 -13.03 5.01 -5.85
N MET A 145 -12.57 6.07 -5.21
CA MET A 145 -11.28 6.05 -4.50
C MET A 145 -11.39 5.21 -3.22
N VAL A 146 -12.52 5.34 -2.51
CA VAL A 146 -12.83 4.51 -1.35
C VAL A 146 -13.04 3.05 -1.77
N GLY A 147 -13.67 2.80 -2.92
CA GLY A 147 -13.82 1.47 -3.51
C GLY A 147 -12.48 0.81 -3.87
N SER A 148 -11.57 1.55 -4.52
CA SER A 148 -10.21 1.11 -4.84
C SER A 148 -9.44 0.73 -3.57
N LEU A 149 -9.39 1.63 -2.57
CA LEU A 149 -8.75 1.36 -1.29
C LEU A 149 -9.29 0.09 -0.63
N TRP A 150 -10.62 -0.11 -0.62
CA TRP A 150 -11.20 -1.30 0.00
C TRP A 150 -10.98 -2.58 -0.80
N LEU A 151 -10.87 -2.50 -2.12
CA LEU A 151 -10.47 -3.63 -2.96
C LEU A 151 -9.05 -4.05 -2.58
N THR A 152 -8.09 -3.12 -2.61
CA THR A 152 -6.69 -3.37 -2.23
C THR A 152 -6.62 -3.94 -0.81
N TYR A 153 -7.32 -3.31 0.15
CA TYR A 153 -7.42 -3.77 1.53
C TYR A 153 -7.96 -5.21 1.65
N THR A 154 -9.00 -5.55 0.89
CA THR A 154 -9.62 -6.89 0.93
C THR A 154 -8.66 -7.95 0.39
N MET A 155 -7.93 -7.62 -0.69
CA MET A 155 -6.91 -8.50 -1.25
C MET A 155 -5.78 -8.75 -0.26
N LEU A 156 -5.26 -7.69 0.38
CA LEU A 156 -4.21 -7.79 1.41
C LEU A 156 -4.70 -8.55 2.66
N SER A 157 -5.93 -8.31 3.10
CA SER A 157 -6.57 -8.99 4.22
C SER A 157 -6.73 -10.49 3.97
N GLY A 158 -7.02 -10.88 2.73
CA GLY A 158 -7.11 -12.29 2.34
C GLY A 158 -5.78 -13.05 2.46
N VAL A 159 -4.65 -12.35 2.32
CA VAL A 159 -3.30 -12.93 2.48
C VAL A 159 -2.86 -12.97 3.94
N THR A 160 -3.34 -12.01 4.74
CA THR A 160 -2.90 -11.78 6.13
C THR A 160 -3.80 -12.44 7.19
N HIS A 161 -4.81 -13.21 6.78
CA HIS A 161 -5.77 -13.82 7.69
C HIS A 161 -5.13 -14.91 8.57
N PRO A 162 -5.40 -14.95 9.89
CA PRO A 162 -4.73 -15.86 10.83
C PRO A 162 -4.98 -17.35 10.58
N THR A 163 -6.07 -17.74 9.89
CA THR A 163 -6.29 -19.14 9.45
C THR A 163 -5.57 -19.51 8.16
N VAL A 164 -4.73 -18.64 7.58
CA VAL A 164 -3.73 -19.07 6.61
C VAL A 164 -2.58 -19.75 7.36
N ASP A 165 -2.91 -20.86 8.03
CA ASP A 165 -2.00 -21.77 8.77
C ASP A 165 -0.87 -22.35 7.90
N ARG A 166 -0.82 -22.01 6.61
CA ARG A 166 0.23 -22.43 5.66
C ARG A 166 1.33 -21.40 5.43
N LEU A 167 1.23 -20.20 6.02
CA LEU A 167 2.28 -19.15 5.92
C LEU A 167 3.05 -18.94 7.23
N LEU A 168 2.64 -19.61 8.31
CA LEU A 168 3.37 -19.63 9.57
C LEU A 168 4.61 -20.51 9.42
N GLN A 169 5.77 -19.85 9.31
CA GLN A 169 7.10 -20.38 9.59
C GLN A 169 7.56 -21.49 8.62
N ILE A 170 7.95 -21.09 7.40
CA ILE A 170 8.91 -21.90 6.65
C ILE A 170 10.28 -21.58 7.25
N MET A 171 10.87 -22.55 7.98
CA MET A 171 12.29 -22.50 8.29
C MET A 171 13.04 -22.52 6.96
N ASP A 172 13.76 -21.44 6.65
CA ASP A 172 14.72 -21.40 5.56
C ASP A 172 16.07 -21.75 6.17
N GLU A 173 16.58 -22.93 5.82
CA GLU A 173 17.89 -23.39 6.25
C GLU A 173 18.89 -23.02 5.16
N ARG A 174 19.81 -22.12 5.48
CA ARG A 174 20.84 -21.69 4.54
C ARG A 174 22.19 -22.17 5.01
N GLU A 175 22.83 -23.05 4.23
CA GLU A 175 24.24 -23.34 4.43
C GLU A 175 25.08 -22.10 4.07
N THR A 176 25.90 -21.69 5.01
CA THR A 176 26.92 -20.65 4.87
C THR A 176 28.28 -21.25 5.21
N ASP A 177 29.37 -20.55 4.87
CA ASP A 177 30.73 -20.97 5.24
C ASP A 177 30.94 -21.09 6.77
N ALA A 178 30.05 -20.48 7.56
CA ALA A 178 30.05 -20.52 9.03
C ALA A 178 29.10 -21.60 9.63
N GLY A 179 28.36 -22.34 8.79
CA GLY A 179 27.37 -23.34 9.21
C GLY A 179 25.97 -23.10 8.64
N VAL A 180 24.99 -23.87 9.12
CA VAL A 180 23.58 -23.71 8.73
C VAL A 180 22.96 -22.57 9.52
N VAL A 181 22.56 -21.50 8.82
CA VAL A 181 21.76 -20.41 9.40
C VAL A 181 20.29 -20.76 9.21
N HIS A 182 19.58 -20.93 10.31
CA HIS A 182 18.13 -21.08 10.31
C HIS A 182 17.49 -19.69 10.35
N THR A 183 16.95 -19.22 9.23
CA THR A 183 16.16 -17.97 9.20
C THR A 183 14.66 -18.31 9.15
N PHE A 184 13.85 -17.50 9.84
CA PHE A 184 12.40 -17.64 9.80
C PHE A 184 11.86 -16.83 8.61
N ASN A 185 11.65 -17.49 7.47
CA ASN A 185 10.88 -16.90 6.37
C ASN A 185 9.39 -17.06 6.68
N ALA A 186 8.86 -16.23 7.56
CA ALA A 186 7.41 -16.12 7.73
C ALA A 186 6.80 -15.58 6.42
N GLY A 187 6.30 -16.47 5.57
CA GLY A 187 5.61 -16.11 4.34
C GLY A 187 6.47 -15.50 3.23
N GLY A 188 7.76 -15.86 3.14
CA GLY A 188 8.62 -15.51 2.00
C GLY A 188 8.28 -16.32 0.74
N THR A 189 8.50 -15.76 -0.46
CA THR A 189 8.40 -16.49 -1.73
C THR A 189 9.57 -16.14 -2.64
N ARG A 190 10.03 -17.13 -3.41
CA ARG A 190 10.97 -16.94 -4.53
C ARG A 190 10.29 -17.07 -5.90
N ASP A 191 9.00 -17.39 -5.91
CA ASP A 191 8.21 -17.45 -7.15
C ASP A 191 7.96 -16.05 -7.73
N GLU A 192 8.45 -15.82 -8.95
CA GLU A 192 8.33 -14.53 -9.63
C GLU A 192 6.87 -14.09 -9.83
N GLY A 193 5.96 -15.02 -10.13
CA GLY A 193 4.55 -14.72 -10.34
C GLY A 193 3.87 -14.19 -9.08
N ARG A 194 4.17 -14.79 -7.93
CA ARG A 194 3.73 -14.31 -6.62
C ARG A 194 4.36 -12.96 -6.29
N LEU A 195 5.68 -12.79 -6.48
CA LEU A 195 6.35 -11.52 -6.24
C LEU A 195 5.75 -10.38 -7.07
N ARG A 196 5.44 -10.62 -8.35
CA ARG A 196 4.74 -9.64 -9.22
C ARG A 196 3.36 -9.27 -8.71
N THR A 197 2.64 -10.22 -8.11
CA THR A 197 1.34 -9.95 -7.50
C THR A 197 1.48 -8.99 -6.32
N PHE A 198 2.45 -9.24 -5.43
CA PHE A 198 2.69 -8.38 -4.27
C PHE A 198 3.29 -7.02 -4.64
N ALA A 199 4.16 -6.97 -5.65
CA ALA A 199 4.62 -5.74 -6.25
C ALA A 199 3.45 -4.91 -6.81
N GLY A 200 2.51 -5.55 -7.51
CA GLY A 200 1.28 -4.93 -8.00
C GLY A 200 0.41 -4.36 -6.88
N LEU A 201 0.22 -5.12 -5.80
CA LEU A 201 -0.51 -4.65 -4.61
C LEU A 201 0.21 -3.47 -3.92
N ALA A 202 1.54 -3.51 -3.82
CA ALA A 202 2.33 -2.44 -3.25
C ALA A 202 2.18 -1.14 -4.04
N VAL A 203 2.33 -1.18 -5.38
CA VAL A 203 2.16 0.03 -6.20
C VAL A 203 0.71 0.49 -6.28
N GLY A 204 -0.27 -0.42 -6.21
CA GLY A 204 -1.69 -0.06 -6.08
C GLY A 204 -1.97 0.70 -4.79
N CYS A 205 -1.42 0.21 -3.66
CA CYS A 205 -1.47 0.91 -2.38
C CYS A 205 -0.84 2.31 -2.46
N CYS A 206 0.29 2.47 -3.17
CA CYS A 206 0.90 3.78 -3.39
C CYS A 206 -0.02 4.76 -4.12
N VAL A 207 -0.78 4.29 -5.12
CA VAL A 207 -1.77 5.11 -5.83
C VAL A 207 -2.88 5.56 -4.88
N ASP A 208 -3.47 4.61 -4.15
CA ASP A 208 -4.56 4.90 -3.20
C ASP A 208 -4.09 5.93 -2.15
N VAL A 209 -2.90 5.73 -1.58
CA VAL A 209 -2.31 6.64 -0.58
C VAL A 209 -2.02 8.02 -1.16
N ALA A 210 -1.37 8.11 -2.33
CA ALA A 210 -1.03 9.39 -2.94
C ALA A 210 -2.29 10.20 -3.30
N MET A 211 -3.32 9.55 -3.85
CA MET A 211 -4.57 10.21 -4.22
C MET A 211 -5.42 10.64 -3.03
N LEU A 212 -5.42 9.85 -1.94
CA LEU A 212 -6.17 10.18 -0.74
C LEU A 212 -5.52 11.28 0.09
N PHE A 213 -4.19 11.35 0.13
CA PHE A 213 -3.48 12.37 0.90
C PHE A 213 -3.20 13.67 0.16
N GLU A 214 -3.22 13.68 -1.18
CA GLU A 214 -3.11 14.92 -1.95
C GLU A 214 -4.10 16.00 -1.47
N PRO A 215 -5.42 15.77 -1.41
CA PRO A 215 -6.36 16.81 -1.00
C PRO A 215 -6.25 17.15 0.50
N VAL A 216 -5.81 16.19 1.32
CA VAL A 216 -5.56 16.40 2.76
C VAL A 216 -4.44 17.42 2.94
N LEU A 217 -3.29 17.16 2.32
CA LEU A 217 -2.10 17.99 2.45
C LEU A 217 -2.27 19.33 1.73
N THR A 218 -2.85 19.35 0.51
CA THR A 218 -3.14 20.56 -0.24
C THR A 218 -3.99 21.56 0.57
N SER A 219 -4.90 21.08 1.43
CA SER A 219 -5.73 21.96 2.27
C SER A 219 -4.95 22.82 3.29
N TYR A 220 -3.67 22.50 3.53
CA TYR A 220 -2.78 23.24 4.42
C TYR A 220 -1.67 24.01 3.68
N LEU A 221 -1.61 23.89 2.35
CA LEU A 221 -0.54 24.46 1.54
C LEU A 221 -1.03 25.72 0.81
N SER A 222 -0.07 26.56 0.38
CA SER A 222 -0.38 27.61 -0.60
C SER A 222 -0.72 27.00 -1.96
N ASP A 223 -1.44 27.74 -2.82
CA ASP A 223 -1.83 27.28 -4.16
C ASP A 223 -0.63 26.73 -4.96
N GLN A 224 0.50 27.44 -4.96
CA GLN A 224 1.71 27.00 -5.65
C GLN A 224 2.29 25.69 -5.07
N GLN A 225 2.31 25.55 -3.75
CA GLN A 225 2.78 24.32 -3.11
C GLN A 225 1.80 23.16 -3.35
N GLY A 226 0.50 23.43 -3.38
CA GLY A 226 -0.54 22.47 -3.76
C GLY A 226 -0.39 21.98 -5.20
N GLU A 227 -0.12 22.87 -6.15
CA GLU A 227 0.15 22.49 -7.55
C GLU A 227 1.37 21.56 -7.67
N ILE A 228 2.45 21.87 -6.95
CA ILE A 228 3.66 21.03 -6.89
C ILE A 228 3.33 19.66 -6.30
N LEU A 229 2.64 19.63 -5.15
CA LEU A 229 2.23 18.38 -4.50
C LEU A 229 1.35 17.52 -5.42
N GLY A 230 0.36 18.14 -6.06
CA GLY A 230 -0.51 17.47 -7.02
C GLY A 230 0.26 16.91 -8.23
N SER A 231 1.32 17.60 -8.68
CA SER A 231 2.22 17.07 -9.72
C SER A 231 2.98 15.85 -9.23
N CYS A 232 3.54 15.89 -8.01
CA CYS A 232 4.24 14.76 -7.42
C CYS A 232 3.31 13.54 -7.21
N ALA A 233 2.06 13.75 -6.79
CA ALA A 233 1.06 12.68 -6.66
C ALA A 233 0.75 12.03 -8.02
N ARG A 234 0.64 12.83 -9.10
CA ARG A 234 0.49 12.31 -10.47
C ARG A 234 1.72 11.54 -10.94
N ASP A 235 2.93 11.96 -10.57
CA ASP A 235 4.16 11.22 -10.89
C ASP A 235 4.23 9.86 -10.19
N VAL A 236 3.79 9.78 -8.92
CA VAL A 236 3.61 8.49 -8.22
C VAL A 236 2.64 7.60 -8.99
N ALA A 237 1.47 8.12 -9.37
CA ALA A 237 0.46 7.35 -10.10
C ALA A 237 0.97 6.87 -11.47
N ARG A 238 1.68 7.74 -12.21
CA ARG A 238 2.31 7.38 -13.49
C ARG A 238 3.33 6.26 -13.32
N LYS A 239 4.22 6.38 -12.33
CA LYS A 239 5.26 5.36 -12.08
C LYS A 239 4.65 4.03 -11.62
N ALA A 240 3.58 4.08 -10.83
CA ALA A 240 2.81 2.89 -10.45
C ALA A 240 2.15 2.23 -11.66
N ALA A 241 1.57 3.01 -12.58
CA ALA A 241 0.97 2.51 -13.81
C ALA A 241 1.99 1.77 -14.69
N GLU A 242 3.21 2.31 -14.86
CA GLU A 242 4.30 1.64 -15.58
C GLU A 242 4.59 0.23 -15.03
N VAL A 243 4.57 0.07 -13.70
CA VAL A 243 4.76 -1.23 -13.04
C VAL A 243 3.56 -2.16 -13.28
N LEU A 244 2.33 -1.65 -13.15
CA LEU A 244 1.11 -2.43 -13.35
C LEU A 244 0.99 -2.92 -14.80
N GLU A 245 1.26 -2.05 -15.78
CA GLU A 245 1.29 -2.40 -17.19
C GLU A 245 2.35 -3.46 -17.49
N SER A 246 3.56 -3.31 -16.94
CA SER A 246 4.62 -4.32 -17.08
C SER A 246 4.20 -5.67 -16.51
N ASN A 247 3.56 -5.68 -15.33
CA ASN A 247 3.08 -6.91 -14.71
C ASN A 247 1.93 -7.56 -15.49
N LEU A 248 1.03 -6.77 -16.07
CA LEU A 248 -0.04 -7.26 -16.94
C LEU A 248 0.52 -7.87 -18.24
N ALA A 249 1.47 -7.20 -18.89
CA ALA A 249 2.09 -7.69 -20.12
C ALA A 249 2.72 -9.08 -19.93
N VAL A 250 3.51 -9.27 -18.86
CA VAL A 250 4.12 -10.57 -18.52
C VAL A 250 3.06 -11.64 -18.22
N ARG A 251 1.92 -11.26 -17.66
CA ARG A 251 0.80 -12.18 -17.40
C ARG A 251 0.15 -12.66 -18.69
N HIS A 252 -0.02 -11.78 -19.68
CA HIS A 252 -0.60 -12.10 -20.98
C HIS A 252 0.31 -12.96 -21.86
N GLU A 253 1.63 -12.91 -21.65
CA GLU A 253 2.59 -13.76 -22.36
C GLU A 253 2.61 -15.22 -21.86
N LYS A 254 2.07 -15.50 -20.67
CA LYS A 254 1.99 -16.87 -20.13
C LYS A 254 0.67 -17.52 -20.59
N PRO A 255 0.68 -18.66 -21.31
CA PRO A 255 -0.53 -19.40 -21.58
C PRO A 255 -1.10 -19.90 -20.26
N ILE A 256 -2.30 -19.42 -19.91
CA ILE A 256 -3.02 -19.86 -18.71
C ILE A 256 -3.79 -21.14 -19.11
N ASP A 257 -3.66 -22.20 -18.32
CA ASP A 257 -4.52 -23.37 -18.47
C ASP A 257 -6.00 -22.93 -18.31
N PRO A 258 -6.88 -23.19 -19.28
CA PRO A 258 -8.30 -22.82 -19.20
C PRO A 258 -9.00 -23.31 -17.92
N GLY A 259 -8.56 -24.43 -17.35
CA GLY A 259 -9.08 -24.97 -16.09
C GLY A 259 -8.70 -24.11 -14.87
N GLU A 260 -7.43 -23.72 -14.77
CA GLU A 260 -6.94 -22.86 -13.68
C GLU A 260 -7.47 -21.42 -13.79
N ALA A 261 -7.64 -20.91 -15.02
CA ALA A 261 -8.24 -19.60 -15.26
C ALA A 261 -9.66 -19.53 -14.69
N ALA A 262 -10.50 -20.53 -14.97
CA ALA A 262 -11.90 -20.55 -14.54
C ALA A 262 -12.09 -20.77 -13.03
N GLU A 263 -11.15 -21.45 -12.36
CA GLU A 263 -11.14 -21.57 -10.90
C GLU A 263 -10.66 -20.29 -10.21
N TYR A 264 -9.59 -19.69 -10.74
CA TYR A 264 -9.07 -18.41 -10.25
C TYR A 264 -10.08 -17.28 -10.42
N GLU A 265 -10.75 -17.19 -11.57
CA GLU A 265 -11.79 -16.19 -11.85
C GLU A 265 -12.98 -16.35 -10.92
N ARG A 266 -13.46 -17.59 -10.68
CA ARG A 266 -14.51 -17.87 -9.67
C ARG A 266 -14.08 -17.51 -8.25
N ALA A 267 -12.83 -17.78 -7.87
CA ALA A 267 -12.31 -17.45 -6.55
C ALA A 267 -12.12 -15.94 -6.34
N MET A 268 -11.70 -15.23 -7.39
CA MET A 268 -11.61 -13.78 -7.45
C MET A 268 -13.00 -13.17 -7.30
N HIS A 269 -13.96 -13.53 -8.16
CA HIS A 269 -15.34 -13.04 -8.10
C HIS A 269 -15.94 -13.15 -6.70
N LYS A 270 -15.85 -14.32 -6.07
CA LYS A 270 -16.37 -14.52 -4.70
C LYS A 270 -15.76 -13.58 -3.65
N ARG A 271 -14.53 -13.08 -3.85
CA ARG A 271 -13.80 -12.22 -2.91
C ARG A 271 -13.90 -10.73 -3.26
N ILE A 272 -14.02 -10.37 -4.53
CA ILE A 272 -13.90 -8.99 -5.02
C ILE A 272 -15.16 -8.43 -5.66
N ASP A 273 -16.21 -9.23 -5.90
CA ASP A 273 -17.40 -8.78 -6.66
C ASP A 273 -18.04 -7.53 -6.08
N LYS A 274 -18.22 -7.49 -4.75
CA LYS A 274 -18.85 -6.34 -4.10
C LYS A 274 -17.96 -5.09 -4.15
N PRO A 275 -16.66 -5.13 -3.78
CA PRO A 275 -15.74 -4.01 -4.01
C PRO A 275 -15.64 -3.58 -5.48
N MET A 276 -15.62 -4.52 -6.42
CA MET A 276 -15.49 -4.26 -7.84
C MET A 276 -16.72 -3.59 -8.43
N ALA A 277 -17.92 -4.04 -8.04
CA ALA A 277 -19.17 -3.38 -8.40
C ALA A 277 -19.21 -1.93 -7.90
N MET A 278 -18.75 -1.67 -6.66
CA MET A 278 -18.66 -0.30 -6.14
C MET A 278 -17.65 0.56 -6.91
N PHE A 279 -16.51 -0.01 -7.29
CA PHE A 279 -15.52 0.68 -8.10
C PHE A 279 -16.06 1.02 -9.49
N GLN A 280 -16.75 0.07 -10.13
CA GLN A 280 -17.41 0.27 -11.43
C GLN A 280 -18.52 1.33 -11.35
N GLU A 281 -19.42 1.24 -10.37
CA GLU A 281 -20.47 2.24 -10.12
C GLU A 281 -19.88 3.65 -9.93
N ALA A 282 -18.74 3.73 -9.25
CA ALA A 282 -18.07 5.00 -9.04
C ALA A 282 -17.35 5.55 -10.28
N LEU A 283 -16.75 4.68 -11.10
CA LEU A 283 -16.19 5.06 -12.40
C LEU A 283 -17.31 5.57 -13.31
N GLU A 284 -18.46 4.90 -13.35
CA GLU A 284 -19.64 5.35 -14.10
C GLU A 284 -20.15 6.70 -13.61
N ALA A 285 -20.18 6.93 -12.30
CA ALA A 285 -20.56 8.21 -11.71
C ALA A 285 -19.57 9.34 -12.06
N LEU A 286 -18.26 9.04 -12.05
CA LEU A 286 -17.20 9.96 -12.47
C LEU A 286 -17.29 10.29 -13.96
N GLU A 287 -17.50 9.31 -14.83
CA GLU A 287 -17.69 9.54 -16.27
C GLU A 287 -18.91 10.39 -16.55
N LYS A 288 -20.03 10.13 -15.86
CA LYS A 288 -21.24 10.93 -15.97
C LYS A 288 -20.99 12.38 -15.54
N SER A 289 -20.34 12.59 -14.40
CA SER A 289 -19.98 13.92 -13.91
C SER A 289 -19.04 14.65 -14.87
N ALA A 290 -18.05 13.96 -15.44
CA ALA A 290 -17.12 14.54 -16.42
C ALA A 290 -17.83 14.95 -17.72
N ARG A 291 -18.82 14.17 -18.17
CA ARG A 291 -19.66 14.53 -19.33
C ARG A 291 -20.56 15.72 -19.05
N GLU A 292 -21.14 15.83 -17.86
CA GLU A 292 -21.97 16.96 -17.46
C GLU A 292 -21.15 18.27 -17.37
N VAL A 293 -19.91 18.20 -16.85
CA VAL A 293 -19.00 19.35 -16.77
C VAL A 293 -18.49 19.78 -18.15
N ASN A 294 -18.23 18.84 -19.06
CA ASN A 294 -17.80 19.15 -20.43
C ASN A 294 -18.97 19.58 -21.34
N GLY A 295 -20.18 19.07 -21.10
CA GLY A 295 -21.39 19.50 -21.80
C GLY A 295 -21.87 20.89 -21.39
N ALA A 296 -21.52 21.37 -20.19
CA ALA A 296 -21.78 22.75 -19.75
C ALA A 296 -20.82 23.79 -20.37
N LYS A 297 -19.84 23.37 -21.17
CA LYS A 297 -18.87 24.22 -21.88
C LYS A 297 -19.15 24.35 -23.39
N GLU A 298 -20.39 24.25 -23.83
CA GLU A 298 -20.76 24.79 -25.15
C GLU A 298 -21.07 26.30 -25.02
N PRO A 299 -20.29 27.20 -25.64
CA PRO A 299 -20.57 28.62 -25.60
C PRO A 299 -21.74 28.94 -26.52
N SER A 300 -22.80 29.50 -25.94
CA SER A 300 -23.77 30.35 -26.65
C SER A 300 -23.16 31.70 -26.98
#